data_AF-A0A0M3HM52-F1
#
_entry.id   AF-A0A0M3HM52-F1
#
_cell.length_a   1.000
_cell.length_b   1.000
_cell.length_c   1.000
_cell.angle_alpha   90.00
_cell.angle_beta   90.00
_cell.angle_gamma   90.00
#
_symmetry.space_group_name_H-M   'P 1'
#
loop_
_entity.id
_entity.type
_entity.pdbx_description
1 polymer ?
#
loop_
_entity_poly.entity_id
_entity_poly.type
_entity_poly.pdbx_seq_one_letter_code
_entity_poly.pdbx_strand_id
1 'polypeptide(L)' 'MSPEAISHFDFSLKSDVWSFGVVLFELVTLGGTPYPNIHPCHLLKYLKEGQRLDKPQNCGDKL' A
#
# COMPACT_ATOMS: atom_id res chain seq x y z
N MET A 1 -0.85 -5.20 3.41
CA MET A 1 -1.55 -5.11 4.72
C MET A 1 -1.63 -3.65 5.15
N SER A 2 -2.71 -3.27 5.84
CA SER A 2 -2.86 -1.92 6.39
C SER A 2 -1.98 -1.72 7.64
N PRO A 3 -1.69 -0.46 8.04
CA PRO A 3 -0.86 -0.17 9.21
C PRO A 3 -1.39 -0.79 10.51
N GLU A 4 -2.71 -0.77 10.73
CA GLU A 4 -3.36 -1.34 11.90
C GLU A 4 -3.30 -2.87 11.92
N ALA A 5 -3.44 -3.52 10.76
CA ALA A 5 -3.26 -4.97 10.64
C ALA A 5 -1.81 -5.39 10.92
N ILE A 6 -0.82 -4.61 10.48
CA ILE A 6 0.61 -4.87 10.75
C ILE A 6 0.97 -4.60 12.22
N SER A 7 0.41 -3.55 12.82
CA SER A 7 0.80 -3.09 14.17
C SER A 7 0.09 -3.85 15.29
N HIS A 8 -1.19 -4.19 15.12
CA HIS A 8 -2.05 -4.69 16.19
C HIS A 8 -2.81 -5.96 15.82
N PHE A 9 -2.63 -6.49 14.60
CA PHE A 9 -3.45 -7.59 14.08
C PHE A 9 -4.95 -7.26 14.04
N ASP A 10 -5.29 -5.97 13.88
CA ASP A 10 -6.67 -5.52 13.72
C ASP A 10 -7.10 -5.68 12.26
N PHE A 11 -8.01 -6.63 12.01
CA PHE A 11 -8.58 -6.89 10.69
C PHE A 11 -10.02 -6.42 10.63
N SER A 12 -10.35 -5.62 9.62
CA SER A 12 -11.67 -5.04 9.41
C SER A 12 -11.93 -4.74 7.93
N LEU A 13 -13.18 -4.40 7.60
CA LEU A 13 -13.51 -3.88 6.27
C LEU A 13 -12.64 -2.69 5.85
N LYS A 14 -12.15 -1.87 6.79
CA LYS A 14 -11.27 -0.75 6.48
C LYS A 14 -9.85 -1.19 6.14
N SER A 15 -9.32 -2.23 6.79
CA SER A 15 -8.03 -2.82 6.43
C SER A 15 -8.10 -3.51 5.05
N ASP A 16 -9.26 -4.05 4.71
CA ASP A 16 -9.50 -4.65 3.39
C ASP A 16 -9.54 -3.59 2.29
N VAL A 17 -10.24 -2.46 2.53
CA VAL A 17 -10.23 -1.31 1.60
C VAL A 17 -8.81 -0.78 1.36
N TRP A 18 -7.98 -0.71 2.40
CA TRP A 18 -6.57 -0.34 2.24
C TRP A 18 -5.83 -1.33 1.34
N SER A 19 -6.01 -2.63 1.58
CA SER A 19 -5.33 -3.68 0.82
C SER A 19 -5.81 -3.71 -0.63
N PHE A 20 -7.08 -3.40 -0.88
CA PHE A 20 -7.61 -3.18 -2.22
C PHE A 20 -6.90 -2.03 -2.96
N GLY A 21 -6.54 -0.94 -2.27
CA GLY A 21 -5.73 0.12 -2.86
C GLY A 21 -4.35 -0.35 -3.34
N VAL A 22 -3.72 -1.27 -2.59
CA VAL A 22 -2.46 -1.91 -3.02
C VAL A 22 -2.68 -2.81 -4.23
N VAL A 23 -3.78 -3.56 -4.28
CA VAL A 23 -4.16 -4.38 -5.45
C VAL A 23 -4.39 -3.53 -6.69
N LEU A 24 -5.02 -2.35 -6.56
CA LEU A 24 -5.17 -1.43 -7.68
C LEU A 24 -3.81 -0.95 -8.21
N PHE A 25 -2.86 -0.67 -7.33
CA PHE A 25 -1.48 -0.36 -7.74
C PHE A 25 -0.85 -1.53 -8.49
N GLU A 26 -0.96 -2.76 -7.99
CA GLU A 26 -0.44 -3.96 -8.65
C GLU A 26 -1.07 -4.15 -10.04
N LEU A 27 -2.39 -3.95 -10.17
CA LEU A 27 -3.09 -4.06 -11.44
C LEU A 27 -2.62 -3.00 -12.45
N VAL A 28 -2.53 -1.74 -12.02
CA VAL A 28 -2.07 -0.64 -12.87
C VAL A 28 -0.61 -0.86 -13.29
N THR A 29 0.24 -1.36 -12.40
CA THR A 29 1.65 -1.61 -12.71
C THR A 29 1.90 -2.97 -13.40
N LEU A 30 0.85 -3.69 -13.80
CA LEU A 30 0.91 -5.01 -14.44
C LEU A 30 1.69 -6.04 -13.60
N GLY A 31 1.44 -6.06 -12.29
CA GLY A 31 2.07 -6.95 -11.31
C GLY A 31 3.33 -6.37 -10.67
N GLY A 32 3.48 -5.04 -10.66
CA GLY A 32 4.62 -4.39 -10.02
C GLY A 32 4.64 -4.61 -8.50
N THR A 33 5.84 -4.82 -7.95
CA THR A 33 6.01 -5.04 -6.51
C THR A 33 5.69 -3.77 -5.71
N PRO A 34 4.74 -3.79 -4.76
CA PRO A 34 4.48 -2.64 -3.90
C PRO A 34 5.66 -2.39 -2.95
N TYR A 35 6.06 -1.12 -2.82
CA TYR A 35 7.18 -0.68 -1.97
C TYR A 35 8.50 -1.42 -2.22
N PRO A 36 9.00 -1.49 -3.47
CA PRO A 36 10.13 -2.37 -3.84
C PRO A 36 11.44 -2.01 -3.15
N ASN A 37 11.59 -0.76 -2.69
CA ASN A 37 12.81 -0.24 -2.07
C ASN A 37 12.72 -0.17 -0.53
N ILE A 38 11.67 -0.71 0.07
CA ILE A 38 11.44 -0.63 1.51
C ILE A 38 11.48 -2.03 2.11
N HIS A 39 12.44 -2.26 3.01
CA HIS A 39 12.51 -3.52 3.72
C HIS A 39 11.26 -3.72 4.61
N PRO A 40 10.67 -4.93 4.69
CA PRO A 40 9.41 -5.16 5.43
C PRO A 40 9.42 -4.67 6.89
N CYS A 41 10.56 -4.76 7.59
CA CYS A 41 10.69 -4.26 8.97
C CYS A 41 10.58 -2.73 9.10
N HIS A 42 10.82 -1.97 8.02
CA HIS A 42 10.71 -0.52 8.00
C HIS A 42 9.38 -0.02 7.46
N LEU A 43 8.59 -0.90 6.83
CA LEU A 43 7.34 -0.53 6.17
C LEU A 43 6.34 0.14 7.12
N LEU A 44 6.17 -0.40 8.34
CA LEU A 44 5.24 0.19 9.32
C LEU A 44 5.63 1.62 9.69
N LYS A 45 6.93 1.88 9.91
CA LYS A 45 7.42 3.22 10.24
C LYS A 45 7.19 4.19 9.08
N TYR A 46 7.54 3.78 7.87
CA TYR A 46 7.33 4.56 6.64
C TYR A 46 5.86 4.95 6.46
N LEU A 47 4.93 4.00 6.67
CA LEU A 47 3.49 4.26 6.56
C LEU A 47 2.96 5.20 7.66
N LYS A 48 3.49 5.10 8.88
CA LYS A 48 3.15 5.98 10.01
C LYS A 48 3.65 7.42 9.81
N GLU A 49 4.73 7.61 9.04
CA GLU A 49 5.25 8.92 8.61
C GLU A 49 4.42 9.54 7.47
N GLY A 50 3.31 8.90 7.06
CA GLY A 50 2.40 9.41 6.04
C GLY A 50 2.84 9.11 4.61
N GLN A 51 3.97 8.44 4.42
CA GLN A 51 4.46 8.08 3.10
C GLN A 51 3.60 6.98 2.46
N ARG A 52 3.47 6.99 1.12
CA ARG A 52 2.61 6.10 0.34
C ARG A 52 3.32 5.67 -0.94
N LEU A 53 2.74 4.73 -1.68
CA LEU A 53 3.20 4.36 -3.02
C LEU A 53 3.19 5.58 -3.95
N ASP A 54 4.24 5.72 -4.75
CA ASP A 54 4.29 6.72 -5.81
C ASP A 54 3.23 6.40 -6.87
N LYS A 55 2.68 7.46 -7.47
CA LYS A 55 1.72 7.33 -8.57
C LYS A 55 2.40 6.65 -9.77
N PRO A 56 1.87 5.52 -10.28
CA PRO A 56 2.39 4.89 -11.49
C PRO A 56 2.30 5.83 -12.71
N GLN A 57 3.28 5.74 -13.62
CA GLN A 57 3.37 6.63 -14.79
C GLN A 57 2.18 6.49 -15.76
N ASN A 58 1.58 5.31 -15.82
CA ASN A 58 0.44 4.99 -16.67
C ASN A 58 -0.92 5.30 -16.02
N CYS A 59 -0.93 5.96 -14.86
CA CYS A 59 -2.13 6.32 -14.13
C CYS A 59 -2.56 7.76 -14.49
N GLY A 60 -3.77 7.94 -15.05
CA GLY A 60 -4.34 9.27 -15.28
C GLY A 60 -4.66 10.01 -13.97
N ASP A 61 -4.87 11.34 -14.01
CA ASP A 61 -5.21 12.14 -12.81
C ASP A 61 -6.63 11.90 -12.27
N LYS A 62 -7.42 11.06 -12.93
CA LYS A 62 -8.79 10.70 -12.53
C LYS A 62 -8.86 9.27 -12.01
N LEU A 63 -8.40 9.08 -10.78
CA LEU A 63 -8.69 7.92 -9.94
C LEU A 63 -9.09 8.40 -8.53
#